data_AF-A0A1F3C7T4-F1
#
_entry.id   AF-A0A1F3C7T4-F1
#
_cell.length_a   1.000
_cell.length_b   1.000
_cell.length_c   1.000
_cell.angle_alpha   90.00
_cell.angle_beta   90.00
_cell.angle_gamma   90.00
#
_symmetry.space_group_name_H-M   'P 1'
#
loop_
_entity.id
_entity.type
_entity.pdbx_description
1 polymer ?
#
loop_
_entity_poly.entity_id
_entity_poly.type
_entity_poly.pdbx_seq_one_letter_code
_entity_poly.pdbx_strand_id
1 'polypeptide(L)'
;MTVIYNQPNDAAAFEAYYAATHVPLVGTGAKEIAFTRAELTRYVKNLDGSPAAFYRQAKLYFPNAEALKTGTGTAAFKAVGDDLPKFATGGLTALVGHLTSKP
;
A
#
# COMPACT_ATOMS: atom_id res chain seq x y z
N MET A 1 6.53 -1.59 5.99
CA MET A 1 5.57 -2.48 5.32
C MET A 1 5.40 -2.04 3.88
N THR A 2 5.29 -2.99 2.95
CA THR A 2 5.10 -2.72 1.53
C THR A 2 3.90 -3.52 1.02
N VAL A 3 3.03 -2.88 0.25
CA VAL A 3 1.97 -3.54 -0.52
C VAL A 3 2.28 -3.34 -1.99
N ILE A 4 2.34 -4.43 -2.75
CA ILE A 4 2.56 -4.43 -4.20
C ILE A 4 1.27 -4.92 -4.86
N TYR A 5 0.68 -4.08 -5.71
CA TYR A 5 -0.54 -4.36 -6.44
C TYR A 5 -0.22 -4.90 -7.83
N ASN A 6 -0.91 -5.98 -8.22
CA ASN A 6 -0.87 -6.50 -9.58
C ASN A 6 -1.76 -5.65 -10.51
N GLN A 7 -1.71 -5.95 -11.81
CA GLN A 7 -2.55 -5.28 -12.81
C GLN A 7 -4.04 -5.48 -12.49
N PRO A 8 -4.82 -4.40 -12.27
CA PRO A 8 -6.26 -4.51 -12.09
C PRO A 8 -6.94 -4.84 -13.43
N ASN A 9 -8.19 -5.31 -13.35
CA ASN A 9 -9.00 -5.58 -14.54
C ASN A 9 -9.40 -4.26 -15.23
N ASP A 10 -9.56 -3.19 -14.44
CA ASP A 10 -9.82 -1.83 -14.89
C ASP A 10 -8.92 -0.86 -14.12
N ALA A 11 -7.94 -0.30 -14.81
CA ALA A 11 -7.01 0.67 -14.23
C ALA A 11 -7.71 1.98 -13.84
N ALA A 12 -8.66 2.47 -14.64
CA ALA A 12 -9.34 3.72 -14.34
C ALA A 12 -10.21 3.60 -13.08
N ALA A 13 -10.94 2.49 -12.95
CA ALA A 13 -11.71 2.20 -11.74
C ALA A 13 -10.82 2.04 -10.50
N PHE A 14 -9.67 1.34 -10.63
CA PHE A 14 -8.68 1.24 -9.56
C PHE A 14 -8.23 2.63 -9.12
N GLU A 15 -7.79 3.48 -10.06
CA GLU A 15 -7.27 4.81 -9.74
C GLU A 15 -8.29 5.70 -9.04
N ALA A 16 -9.52 5.71 -9.55
CA ALA A 16 -10.60 6.50 -8.97
C ALA A 16 -10.87 6.08 -7.52
N TYR A 17 -11.03 4.76 -7.27
CA TYR A 17 -11.29 4.25 -5.92
C TYR A 17 -10.08 4.43 -4.99
N TYR A 18 -8.88 4.15 -5.49
CA TYR A 18 -7.65 4.24 -4.71
C TYR A 18 -7.42 5.66 -4.19
N ALA A 19 -7.58 6.67 -5.06
CA ALA A 19 -7.38 8.07 -4.69
C ALA A 19 -8.53 8.64 -3.86
N ALA A 20 -9.79 8.34 -4.21
CA ALA A 20 -10.95 8.95 -3.57
C ALA A 20 -11.36 8.27 -2.25
N THR A 21 -11.03 6.99 -2.07
CA THR A 21 -11.51 6.20 -0.93
C THR A 21 -10.35 5.60 -0.14
N HIS A 22 -9.49 4.83 -0.78
CA HIS A 22 -8.49 4.02 -0.08
C HIS A 22 -7.41 4.88 0.61
N VAL A 23 -6.81 5.83 -0.12
CA VAL A 23 -5.77 6.72 0.43
C VAL A 23 -6.32 7.58 1.59
N PRO A 24 -7.51 8.22 1.49
CA PRO A 24 -8.11 8.91 2.63
C PRO A 24 -8.39 8.01 3.83
N LEU A 25 -8.83 6.76 3.64
CA LEU A 25 -9.03 5.79 4.71
C LEU A 25 -7.72 5.51 5.46
N VAL A 26 -6.64 5.22 4.71
CA VAL A 26 -5.29 5.01 5.28
C VAL A 26 -4.80 6.26 6.02
N GLY A 27 -5.00 7.45 5.45
CA GLY A 27 -4.60 8.73 6.05
C GLY A 27 -5.36 9.04 7.35
N THR A 28 -6.65 8.75 7.39
CA THR A 28 -7.49 8.92 8.59
C THR A 28 -7.03 8.00 9.73
N GLY A 29 -6.70 6.75 9.40
CA GLY A 29 -6.17 5.78 10.36
C GLY A 29 -4.69 5.95 10.72
N ALA A 30 -3.97 6.90 10.11
CA ALA A 30 -2.50 6.94 10.16
C ALA A 30 -1.92 7.00 11.57
N LYS A 31 -2.55 7.76 12.47
CA LYS A 31 -2.09 7.89 13.86
C LYS A 31 -2.22 6.58 14.64
N GLU A 32 -3.30 5.85 14.44
CA GLU A 32 -3.53 4.55 15.11
C GLU A 32 -2.66 3.45 14.50
N ILE A 33 -2.52 3.46 13.18
CA ILE A 33 -1.63 2.53 12.46
C ILE A 33 -0.15 2.85 12.79
N ALA A 34 0.17 4.06 13.24
CA ALA A 34 1.51 4.47 13.69
C ALA A 34 2.62 4.42 12.62
N PHE A 35 2.27 4.60 11.34
CA PHE A 35 3.27 4.86 10.30
C PHE A 35 3.67 6.34 10.30
N THR A 36 4.93 6.63 10.02
CA THR A 36 5.49 8.00 10.00
C THR A 36 5.58 8.59 8.60
N ARG A 37 5.57 7.74 7.57
CA ARG A 37 5.64 8.15 6.17
C ARG A 37 4.97 7.13 5.28
N ALA A 38 4.29 7.61 4.24
CA ALA A 38 3.77 6.81 3.15
C ALA A 38 4.46 7.21 1.83
N GLU A 39 4.84 6.22 1.03
CA GLU A 39 5.37 6.41 -0.32
C GLU A 39 4.50 5.61 -1.31
N LEU A 40 3.88 6.30 -2.25
CA LEU A 40 2.96 5.70 -3.23
C LEU A 40 3.60 5.79 -4.61
N THR A 41 3.69 4.67 -5.31
CA THR A 41 4.35 4.58 -6.62
C THR A 41 3.43 3.88 -7.60
N ARG A 42 3.26 4.44 -8.79
CA ARG A 42 2.69 3.73 -9.95
C ARG A 42 3.81 3.42 -10.92
N TYR A 43 3.88 2.17 -11.36
CA TYR A 43 4.85 1.75 -12.35
C TYR A 43 4.27 1.94 -13.76
N VAL A 44 5.07 2.51 -14.65
CA VAL A 44 4.64 2.82 -16.03
C VAL A 44 5.16 1.79 -17.02
N LYS A 45 6.37 1.25 -16.80
CA LYS A 45 7.02 0.22 -17.59
C LYS A 45 8.18 -0.40 -16.81
N ASN A 46 8.64 -1.57 -17.24
CA ASN A 46 9.92 -2.11 -16.81
C ASN A 46 11.08 -1.32 -17.45
N LEU A 47 12.29 -1.51 -16.92
CA LEU A 47 13.48 -0.79 -17.41
C LEU A 47 13.80 -1.09 -18.88
N ASP A 48 13.54 -2.33 -19.31
CA ASP A 48 13.71 -2.79 -20.70
C ASP A 48 12.63 -2.28 -21.67
N GLY A 49 11.65 -1.52 -21.17
CA GLY A 49 10.55 -0.96 -21.95
C GLY A 49 9.31 -1.86 -22.04
N SER A 50 9.35 -3.10 -21.55
CA SER A 50 8.19 -3.98 -21.49
C SER A 50 7.12 -3.47 -20.50
N PRO A 51 5.86 -3.93 -20.62
CA PRO A 51 4.81 -3.57 -19.67
C PRO A 51 5.21 -3.84 -18.21
N ALA A 52 4.84 -2.94 -17.31
CA ALA A 52 5.22 -3.04 -15.91
C ALA A 52 4.76 -4.36 -15.27
N ALA A 53 5.70 -5.09 -14.66
CA ALA A 53 5.43 -6.38 -14.02
C ALA A 53 4.43 -6.25 -12.84
N PHE A 54 4.44 -5.10 -12.17
CA PHE A 54 3.50 -4.72 -11.12
C PHE A 54 2.85 -3.40 -11.47
N TYR A 55 1.63 -3.18 -10.97
CA TYR A 55 0.90 -1.96 -11.25
C TYR A 55 1.31 -0.81 -10.33
N ARG A 56 1.29 -1.07 -9.03
CA ARG A 56 1.51 -0.05 -7.98
C ARG A 56 2.19 -0.61 -6.75
N GLN A 57 2.75 0.30 -5.96
CA GLN A 57 3.28 0.02 -4.64
C GLN A 57 2.83 1.09 -3.64
N ALA A 58 2.53 0.67 -2.42
CA ALA A 58 2.45 1.52 -1.24
C ALA A 58 3.47 1.06 -0.20
N LYS A 59 4.33 1.97 0.27
CA LYS A 59 5.28 1.73 1.36
C LYS A 59 4.90 2.56 2.57
N LEU A 60 4.59 1.90 3.67
CA LEU A 60 4.37 2.54 4.96
C LEU A 60 5.61 2.32 5.84
N TYR A 61 6.20 3.41 6.29
CA TYR A 61 7.38 3.44 7.15
C TYR A 61 6.94 3.56 8.60
N PHE A 62 7.55 2.76 9.46
CA PHE A 62 7.26 2.72 10.89
C PHE A 62 8.55 3.05 11.64
N PRO A 63 8.48 3.67 12.83
CA PRO A 63 9.67 4.05 13.57
C PRO A 63 10.47 2.83 14.04
N ASN A 64 9.80 1.69 14.30
CA ASN A 64 10.43 0.42 14.66
C ASN A 64 9.46 -0.75 14.41
N ALA A 65 9.93 -1.98 14.68
CA ALA A 65 9.16 -3.20 14.49
C ALA A 65 7.96 -3.32 15.45
N GLU A 66 8.06 -2.78 16.67
CA GLU A 66 6.99 -2.79 17.66
C GLU A 66 5.81 -1.92 17.21
N ALA A 67 6.09 -0.72 16.71
CA ALA A 67 5.08 0.18 16.16
C ALA A 67 4.37 -0.45 14.94
N LEU A 68 5.11 -1.15 14.07
CA LEU A 68 4.49 -1.91 12.97
C LEU A 68 3.57 -3.00 13.50
N LYS A 69 4.02 -3.81 14.47
CA LYS A 69 3.22 -4.89 15.04
C LYS A 69 1.93 -4.37 15.69
N THR A 70 2.06 -3.37 16.56
CA THR A 70 0.91 -2.76 17.24
C THR A 70 -0.02 -2.09 16.25
N GLY A 71 0.53 -1.29 15.32
CA GLY A 71 -0.21 -0.55 14.32
C GLY A 71 -1.02 -1.44 13.38
N THR A 72 -0.42 -2.53 12.89
CA THR A 72 -1.10 -3.51 12.03
C THR A 72 -2.12 -4.38 12.78
N GLY A 73 -2.13 -4.35 14.11
CA GLY A 73 -3.16 -5.00 14.95
C GLY A 73 -4.38 -4.14 15.25
N THR A 74 -4.41 -2.88 14.80
CA THR A 74 -5.51 -1.95 15.12
C THR A 74 -6.76 -2.17 14.28
N ALA A 75 -7.91 -1.72 14.79
CA ALA A 75 -9.17 -1.70 14.04
C ALA A 75 -9.07 -0.81 12.78
N ALA A 76 -8.33 0.30 12.86
CA ALA A 76 -8.04 1.16 11.71
C ALA A 76 -7.30 0.39 10.59
N PHE A 77 -6.27 -0.40 10.94
CA PHE A 77 -5.57 -1.21 9.94
C PHE A 77 -6.44 -2.33 9.38
N LYS A 78 -7.28 -2.95 10.22
CA LYS A 78 -8.26 -3.93 9.75
C LYS A 78 -9.21 -3.32 8.71
N ALA A 79 -9.72 -2.12 8.94
CA ALA A 79 -10.58 -1.43 7.97
C ALA A 79 -9.87 -1.19 6.63
N VAL A 80 -8.58 -0.82 6.64
CA VAL A 80 -7.75 -0.71 5.44
C VAL A 80 -7.63 -2.06 4.72
N GLY A 81 -7.37 -3.14 5.45
CA GLY A 81 -7.29 -4.49 4.89
C GLY A 81 -8.60 -4.96 4.26
N ASP A 82 -9.72 -4.74 4.93
CA ASP A 82 -11.07 -5.10 4.47
C ASP A 82 -11.51 -4.28 3.24
N ASP A 83 -10.86 -3.15 2.98
CA ASP A 83 -11.11 -2.28 1.83
C ASP A 83 -10.42 -2.77 0.54
N LEU A 84 -9.31 -3.51 0.66
CA LEU A 84 -8.48 -3.95 -0.49
C LEU A 84 -9.25 -4.75 -1.55
N PRO A 85 -10.11 -5.74 -1.21
CA PRO A 85 -10.81 -6.52 -2.22
C PRO A 85 -11.77 -5.72 -3.10
N LYS A 86 -12.16 -4.50 -2.69
CA LYS A 86 -13.12 -3.66 -3.43
C LYS A 86 -12.53 -3.03 -4.68
N PHE A 87 -11.20 -2.93 -4.80
CA PHE A 87 -10.55 -2.28 -5.93
C PHE A 87 -9.31 -3.01 -6.46
N ALA A 88 -8.60 -3.79 -5.63
CA ALA A 88 -7.38 -4.50 -6.03
C ALA A 88 -7.69 -5.82 -6.74
N THR A 89 -8.44 -5.77 -7.84
CA THR A 89 -8.98 -6.98 -8.51
C THR A 89 -7.91 -7.91 -9.07
N GLY A 90 -6.71 -7.40 -9.37
CA GLY A 90 -5.56 -8.20 -9.79
C GLY A 90 -4.87 -8.96 -8.65
N GLY A 91 -5.30 -8.73 -7.41
CA GLY A 91 -4.60 -9.17 -6.22
C GLY A 91 -3.41 -8.30 -5.85
N LEU A 92 -2.78 -8.66 -4.73
CA LEU A 92 -1.66 -7.94 -4.16
C LEU A 92 -0.77 -8.88 -3.33
N THR A 93 0.44 -8.42 -3.05
CA THR A 93 1.34 -9.02 -2.05
C THR A 93 1.65 -7.98 -0.98
N ALA A 94 1.51 -8.38 0.30
CA ALA A 94 1.89 -7.56 1.44
C ALA A 94 3.15 -8.14 2.11
N LEU A 95 4.12 -7.27 2.40
CA LEU A 95 5.45 -7.64 2.90
C LEU A 95 5.83 -6.78 4.11
N VAL A 96 6.46 -7.40 5.10
CA VAL A 96 7.18 -6.70 6.17
C VAL A 96 8.67 -6.82 5.87
N GLY A 97 9.40 -5.72 6.05
CA GLY A 97 10.83 -5.66 5.79
C GLY A 97 11.50 -4.52 6.55
N HIS A 98 12.81 -4.58 6.64
CA HIS A 98 13.66 -3.58 7.29
C HIS A 98 14.54 -2.91 6.26
N LEU A 99 14.72 -1.58 6.39
CA LEU A 99 15.68 -0.87 5.55
C LEU A 99 17.10 -1.27 5.97
N THR A 100 17.93 -1.63 4.98
CA THR A 100 19.35 -1.92 5.17
C THR A 100 20.23 -0.71 4.86
N SER A 101 19.66 0.32 4.26
CA SER A 101 20.29 1.62 4.01
C SER A 101 19.88 2.62 5.09
N LYS A 102 20.74 3.62 5.34
CA LYS A 102 20.36 4.77 6.17
C LYS A 102 19.22 5.54 5.49
N PRO A 103 18.20 5.99 6.24
CA PRO A 103 17.13 6.84 5.72
C PRO A 103 17.64 8.23 5.31
#